data_AF-A0A934LXB4-F1
#
_entry.id   AF-A0A934LXB4-F1
#
_cell.length_a   1.000
_cell.length_b   1.000
_cell.length_c   1.000
_cell.angle_alpha   90.00
_cell.angle_beta   90.00
_cell.angle_gamma   90.00
#
_symmetry.space_group_name_H-M   'P 1'
#
loop_
_entity.id
_entity.type
_entity.pdbx_description
1 polymer ?
#
loop_
_entity_poly.entity_id
_entity_poly.type
_entity_poly.pdbx_seq_one_letter_code
_entity_poly.pdbx_strand_id
1 'polypeptide(L)'
;MVPYRRIIWVVLAVTALFALSPAEAAPLRQDGLRIVYNETVQGTITDSSSDQEWQFSGHTGDLLLIDLRANVSGLDTYLTLLGPDGSSLRTDDDGGDSTNSRIGPYQLASDGDYTIVAARYSGTGEYSLELKDLRTLPMITDGKPLVGALNAAHTNDYFLLSGDPDQPDAIWSLGITGDNPYALPYLSLYGPGGYISGTETAEDYEHLDPIVTFPEQAYVVVVSMNAGGGEGSYELRLTPSEADVLADGVVQEGELDEDTYSQQHYFRGQEGDRVRVTVEADGEISPGLYISSADRSVILFSNDGEFTERMTILIELPSSGVYLLEVIDGSYQGNRGSYTLRLDWQE
;
A
#
# COMPACT_ATOMS: atom_id res chain seq x y z
N MET A 1 81.19 -39.56 -59.62
CA MET A 1 81.37 -38.11 -59.79
C MET A 1 80.12 -37.58 -60.50
N VAL A 2 79.62 -36.39 -60.15
CA VAL A 2 78.25 -35.82 -60.40
C VAL A 2 77.29 -36.06 -59.20
N PRO A 3 76.53 -35.04 -58.74
CA PRO A 3 76.56 -34.59 -57.34
C PRO A 3 75.23 -34.69 -56.55
N TYR A 4 75.35 -34.47 -55.24
CA TYR A 4 74.27 -34.28 -54.25
C TYR A 4 73.25 -33.21 -54.71
N ARG A 5 71.95 -33.57 -54.72
CA ARG A 5 70.83 -32.61 -54.70
C ARG A 5 70.10 -32.73 -53.37
N ARG A 6 70.10 -31.64 -52.61
CA ARG A 6 69.30 -31.46 -51.39
C ARG A 6 67.83 -31.28 -51.80
N ILE A 7 66.95 -32.13 -51.26
CA ILE A 7 65.49 -31.98 -51.41
C ILE A 7 65.00 -31.22 -50.18
N ILE A 8 64.47 -30.02 -50.41
CA ILE A 8 63.79 -29.18 -49.43
C ILE A 8 62.31 -29.58 -49.46
N TRP A 9 61.77 -30.03 -48.33
CA TRP A 9 60.33 -30.19 -48.16
C TRP A 9 59.73 -28.84 -47.75
N VAL A 10 58.88 -28.28 -48.61
CA VAL A 10 58.04 -27.12 -48.30
C VAL A 10 56.77 -27.64 -47.62
N VAL A 11 56.54 -27.22 -46.38
CA VAL A 11 55.27 -27.42 -45.67
C VAL A 11 54.29 -26.37 -46.19
N LEU A 12 53.22 -26.82 -46.86
CA LEU A 12 52.08 -25.99 -47.24
C LEU A 12 51.23 -25.74 -45.99
N ALA A 13 51.21 -24.52 -45.49
CA ALA A 13 50.24 -24.09 -44.49
C ALA A 13 48.93 -23.71 -45.21
N VAL A 14 47.87 -24.49 -44.98
CA VAL A 14 46.51 -24.13 -45.40
C VAL A 14 45.95 -23.17 -44.36
N THR A 15 45.91 -21.88 -44.67
CA THR A 15 45.15 -20.89 -43.90
C THR A 15 43.68 -21.04 -44.25
N ALA A 16 42.88 -21.59 -43.33
CA ALA A 16 41.43 -21.54 -43.41
C ALA A 16 40.97 -20.11 -43.11
N LEU A 17 40.42 -19.45 -44.14
CA LEU A 17 39.77 -18.14 -44.01
C LEU A 17 38.36 -18.39 -43.46
N PHE A 18 38.16 -18.22 -42.15
CA PHE A 18 36.81 -18.13 -41.59
C PHE A 18 36.19 -16.82 -42.07
N ALA A 19 35.21 -16.92 -42.98
CA ALA A 19 34.32 -15.80 -43.26
C ALA A 19 33.49 -15.57 -42.00
N LEU A 20 33.82 -14.51 -41.25
CA LEU A 20 32.92 -13.97 -40.23
C LEU A 20 31.67 -13.50 -40.96
N SER A 21 30.57 -14.24 -40.80
CA SER A 21 29.25 -13.69 -41.11
C SER A 21 29.12 -12.36 -40.36
N PRO A 22 28.65 -11.26 -41.00
CA PRO A 22 28.31 -10.07 -40.26
C PRO A 22 27.29 -10.48 -39.20
N ALA A 23 27.58 -10.18 -37.93
CA ALA A 23 26.60 -10.33 -36.87
C ALA A 23 25.34 -9.61 -37.32
N GLU A 24 24.25 -10.36 -37.47
CA GLU A 24 22.93 -9.80 -37.68
C GLU A 24 22.68 -8.92 -36.47
N ALA A 25 22.73 -7.59 -36.68
CA ALA A 25 22.46 -6.65 -35.61
C ALA A 25 21.07 -6.99 -35.07
N ALA A 26 20.99 -7.26 -33.77
CA ALA A 26 19.70 -7.35 -33.09
C ALA A 26 18.85 -6.15 -33.51
N PRO A 27 17.56 -6.33 -33.81
CA PRO A 27 16.71 -5.20 -34.18
C PRO A 27 16.87 -4.13 -33.10
N LEU A 28 17.09 -2.88 -33.54
CA LEU A 28 17.04 -1.72 -32.65
C LEU A 28 15.76 -1.84 -31.82
N ARG A 29 15.91 -1.87 -30.49
CA ARG A 29 14.77 -1.78 -29.55
C ARG A 29 13.85 -0.70 -30.11
N GLN A 30 12.56 -1.02 -30.35
CA GLN A 30 11.56 0.03 -30.55
C GLN A 30 11.74 1.02 -29.39
N ASP A 31 11.79 2.32 -29.67
CA ASP A 31 11.76 3.33 -28.61
C ASP A 31 10.50 3.05 -27.79
N GLY A 32 10.67 2.40 -26.64
CA GLY A 32 9.56 1.98 -25.79
C GLY A 32 8.80 3.20 -25.31
N LEU A 33 7.54 3.01 -24.92
CA LEU A 33 6.78 4.06 -24.27
C LEU A 33 7.55 4.52 -23.02
N ARG A 34 7.69 5.82 -22.83
CA ARG A 34 8.41 6.43 -21.71
C ARG A 34 7.44 7.24 -20.89
N ILE A 35 7.65 7.23 -19.58
CA ILE A 35 6.97 8.10 -18.62
C ILE A 35 8.04 8.70 -17.70
N VAL A 36 7.87 9.95 -17.28
CA VAL A 36 8.73 10.58 -16.27
C VAL A 36 7.95 10.87 -14.99
N TYR A 37 8.66 11.18 -13.90
CA TYR A 37 8.01 11.57 -12.66
C TYR A 37 7.10 12.79 -12.84
N ASN A 38 5.96 12.72 -12.15
CA ASN A 38 4.87 13.69 -12.15
C ASN A 38 4.17 13.86 -13.51
N GLU A 39 4.24 12.84 -14.36
CA GLU A 39 3.54 12.77 -15.64
C GLU A 39 2.31 11.87 -15.55
N THR A 40 1.28 12.22 -16.33
CA THR A 40 0.16 11.35 -16.65
C THR A 40 0.18 11.04 -18.15
N VAL A 41 0.10 9.76 -18.49
CA VAL A 41 0.01 9.27 -19.86
C VAL A 41 -1.28 8.49 -20.04
N GLN A 42 -1.70 8.29 -21.29
CA GLN A 42 -2.91 7.54 -21.62
C GLN A 42 -2.58 6.37 -22.52
N GLY A 43 -3.39 5.33 -22.43
CA GLY A 43 -3.28 4.15 -23.28
C GLY A 43 -4.59 3.41 -23.43
N THR A 44 -4.54 2.28 -24.12
CA THR A 44 -5.73 1.46 -24.38
C THR A 44 -5.37 -0.01 -24.27
N ILE A 45 -6.16 -0.74 -23.49
CA ILE A 45 -6.09 -2.19 -23.37
C ILE A 45 -7.22 -2.80 -24.17
N THR A 46 -6.89 -3.80 -24.97
CA THR A 46 -7.81 -4.49 -25.89
C THR A 46 -7.67 -6.00 -25.76
N ASP A 47 -8.57 -6.75 -26.39
CA ASP A 47 -8.44 -8.21 -26.42
C ASP A 47 -7.16 -8.72 -27.10
N SER A 48 -6.62 -7.94 -28.04
CA SER A 48 -5.39 -8.26 -28.76
C SER A 48 -4.12 -7.68 -28.13
N SER A 49 -4.26 -6.79 -27.14
CA SER A 49 -3.15 -6.15 -26.41
C SER A 49 -3.60 -5.99 -24.96
N SER A 50 -3.33 -7.03 -24.17
CA SER A 50 -3.75 -7.13 -22.76
C SER A 50 -2.97 -6.21 -21.82
N ASP A 51 -1.86 -5.66 -22.30
CA ASP A 51 -0.93 -4.87 -21.51
C ASP A 51 -0.18 -3.87 -22.40
N GLN A 52 0.42 -2.87 -21.73
CA GLN A 52 1.34 -1.89 -22.29
C GLN A 52 2.45 -1.58 -21.28
N GLU A 53 3.70 -1.57 -21.76
CA GLU A 53 4.89 -1.31 -20.94
C GLU A 53 5.35 0.15 -21.05
N TRP A 54 5.54 0.81 -19.91
CA TRP A 54 6.08 2.16 -19.81
C TRP A 54 7.40 2.15 -19.03
N GLN A 55 8.45 2.73 -19.59
CA GLN A 55 9.77 2.79 -18.95
C GLN A 55 10.04 4.16 -18.33
N PHE A 56 10.64 4.18 -17.15
CA PHE A 56 11.13 5.39 -16.48
C PHE A 56 12.51 5.15 -15.85
N SER A 57 13.32 6.18 -15.68
CA SER A 57 14.61 6.08 -14.99
C SER A 57 14.43 6.49 -13.53
N GLY A 58 14.76 5.59 -12.61
CA GLY A 58 14.66 5.79 -11.16
C GLY A 58 16.02 5.72 -10.47
N HIS A 59 16.12 6.33 -9.30
CA HIS A 59 17.30 6.32 -8.43
C HIS A 59 16.98 5.65 -7.09
N THR A 60 18.00 5.05 -6.47
CA THR A 60 17.88 4.53 -5.11
C THR A 60 17.34 5.61 -4.17
N GLY A 61 16.31 5.26 -3.39
CA GLY A 61 15.67 6.15 -2.43
C GLY A 61 14.59 7.05 -3.02
N ASP A 62 14.36 7.04 -4.34
CA ASP A 62 13.16 7.64 -4.91
C ASP A 62 11.92 6.97 -4.30
N LEU A 63 10.95 7.78 -3.87
CA LEU A 63 9.71 7.35 -3.25
C LEU A 63 8.57 7.67 -4.21
N LEU A 64 7.87 6.65 -4.69
CA LEU A 64 6.92 6.80 -5.79
C LEU A 64 5.53 6.27 -5.47
N LEU A 65 4.57 6.76 -6.23
CA LEU A 65 3.24 6.19 -6.39
C LEU A 65 2.93 6.07 -7.89
N ILE A 66 2.35 4.94 -8.27
CA ILE A 66 1.89 4.65 -9.62
C ILE A 66 0.39 4.40 -9.51
N ASP A 67 -0.39 5.17 -10.25
CA ASP A 67 -1.85 5.08 -10.26
C ASP A 67 -2.33 4.74 -11.66
N LEU A 68 -3.02 3.60 -11.81
CA LEU A 68 -3.53 3.10 -13.08
C LEU A 68 -5.06 3.06 -13.05
N ARG A 69 -5.68 4.00 -13.76
CA ARG A 69 -7.13 4.20 -13.74
C ARG A 69 -7.78 3.92 -15.08
N ALA A 70 -8.90 3.21 -15.05
CA ALA A 70 -9.80 3.11 -16.19
C ALA A 70 -10.49 4.47 -16.44
N ASN A 71 -10.42 4.97 -17.67
CA ASN A 71 -11.10 6.21 -18.08
C ASN A 71 -12.59 5.98 -18.39
N VAL A 72 -12.97 4.72 -18.63
CA VAL A 72 -14.32 4.27 -18.93
C VAL A 72 -14.63 3.01 -18.13
N SER A 73 -15.90 2.83 -17.78
CA SER A 73 -16.31 1.61 -17.07
C SER A 73 -16.10 0.37 -17.94
N GLY A 74 -15.61 -0.71 -17.31
CA GLY A 74 -15.46 -2.02 -17.96
C GLY A 74 -14.01 -2.47 -18.21
N LEU A 75 -13.01 -1.67 -17.83
CA LEU A 75 -11.64 -2.14 -17.62
C LEU A 75 -11.40 -2.32 -16.13
N ASP A 76 -10.90 -3.48 -15.75
CA ASP A 76 -10.45 -3.84 -14.41
C ASP A 76 -8.93 -3.97 -14.48
N THR A 77 -8.23 -2.99 -13.89
CA THR A 77 -6.81 -2.78 -14.18
C THR A 77 -5.93 -3.78 -13.42
N TYR A 78 -4.72 -3.99 -13.92
CA TYR A 78 -3.70 -4.77 -13.24
C TYR A 78 -2.37 -4.09 -13.47
N LEU A 79 -1.66 -3.79 -12.39
CA LEU A 79 -0.44 -3.00 -12.41
C LEU A 79 0.73 -3.83 -11.92
N THR A 80 1.85 -3.78 -12.63
CA THR A 80 3.11 -4.38 -12.17
C THR A 80 4.25 -3.37 -12.29
N LEU A 81 5.06 -3.26 -11.24
CA LEU A 81 6.33 -2.56 -11.26
C LEU A 81 7.47 -3.58 -11.38
N LEU A 82 8.23 -3.49 -12.46
CA LEU A 82 9.42 -4.30 -12.70
C LEU A 82 10.70 -3.49 -12.41
N GLY A 83 11.67 -4.15 -11.78
CA GLY A 83 12.99 -3.60 -11.52
C GLY A 83 13.89 -3.55 -12.77
N PRO A 84 15.07 -2.92 -12.67
CA PRO A 84 16.01 -2.80 -13.79
C PRO A 84 16.55 -4.14 -14.31
N ASP A 85 16.47 -5.19 -13.49
CA ASP A 85 16.82 -6.57 -13.85
C ASP A 85 15.64 -7.36 -14.45
N GLY A 86 14.46 -6.74 -14.57
CA GLY A 86 13.22 -7.35 -15.04
C GLY A 86 12.46 -8.15 -13.98
N SER A 87 12.91 -8.16 -12.73
CA SER A 87 12.17 -8.82 -11.64
C SER A 87 10.88 -8.06 -11.30
N SER A 88 9.81 -8.78 -10.94
CA SER A 88 8.60 -8.15 -10.41
C SER A 88 8.85 -7.70 -8.98
N LEU A 89 8.77 -6.39 -8.76
CA LEU A 89 8.97 -5.76 -7.47
C LEU A 89 7.66 -5.62 -6.70
N ARG A 90 6.57 -5.31 -7.42
CA ARG A 90 5.24 -5.16 -6.85
C ARG A 90 4.16 -5.32 -7.90
N THR A 91 3.02 -5.85 -7.49
CA THR A 91 1.81 -5.97 -8.29
C THR A 91 0.61 -5.46 -7.49
N ASP A 92 -0.40 -4.98 -8.18
CA ASP A 92 -1.66 -4.56 -7.58
C ASP A 92 -2.77 -4.63 -8.64
N ASP A 93 -3.97 -5.04 -8.28
CA ASP A 93 -5.15 -5.10 -9.16
C ASP A 93 -6.28 -4.19 -8.71
N ASP A 94 -6.55 -4.08 -7.42
CA ASP A 94 -7.70 -3.37 -6.85
C ASP A 94 -7.33 -2.39 -5.73
N GLY A 95 -6.04 -2.07 -5.57
CA GLY A 95 -5.58 -1.17 -4.52
C GLY A 95 -6.01 0.28 -4.72
N GLY A 96 -6.46 0.69 -5.91
CA GLY A 96 -7.01 2.03 -6.19
C GLY A 96 -8.52 2.13 -5.99
N ASP A 97 -9.11 3.24 -6.44
CA ASP A 97 -10.56 3.43 -6.33
C ASP A 97 -11.31 2.44 -7.26
N SER A 98 -12.30 1.72 -6.74
CA SER A 98 -13.12 0.75 -7.50
C SER A 98 -12.31 -0.45 -8.06
N THR A 99 -12.09 -0.50 -9.38
CA THR A 99 -11.35 -1.59 -10.07
C THR A 99 -10.04 -1.07 -10.66
N ASN A 100 -9.54 0.02 -10.06
CA ASN A 100 -8.28 0.63 -10.43
C ASN A 100 -7.17 0.07 -9.55
N SER A 101 -5.97 -0.05 -10.09
CA SER A 101 -4.79 -0.49 -9.36
C SER A 101 -3.89 0.68 -8.98
N ARG A 102 -3.23 0.58 -7.82
CA ARG A 102 -2.32 1.58 -7.30
C ARG A 102 -1.15 0.93 -6.56
N ILE A 103 0.06 1.26 -7.01
CA ILE A 103 1.30 0.87 -6.32
C ILE A 103 1.89 2.09 -5.64
N GLY A 104 1.94 2.10 -4.31
CA GLY A 104 2.64 3.14 -3.55
C GLY A 104 2.11 3.28 -2.13
N PRO A 105 2.84 3.96 -1.24
CA PRO A 105 4.22 4.43 -1.40
C PRO A 105 5.20 3.27 -1.60
N TYR A 106 6.12 3.41 -2.56
CA TYR A 106 7.17 2.42 -2.82
C TYR A 106 8.53 3.10 -2.97
N GLN A 107 9.54 2.63 -2.22
CA GLN A 107 10.89 3.17 -2.27
C GLN A 107 11.79 2.30 -3.14
N LEU A 108 12.44 2.91 -4.13
CA LEU A 108 13.35 2.20 -5.03
C LEU A 108 14.65 1.80 -4.32
N ALA A 109 15.04 0.54 -4.46
CA ALA A 109 16.26 0.00 -3.84
C ALA A 109 17.54 0.23 -4.67
N SER A 110 17.43 0.53 -5.97
CA SER A 110 18.55 0.60 -6.91
C SER A 110 18.37 1.72 -7.94
N ASP A 111 19.47 2.22 -8.50
CA ASP A 111 19.42 3.04 -9.71
C ASP A 111 19.12 2.17 -10.94
N GLY A 112 18.37 2.69 -11.91
CA GLY A 112 18.22 2.04 -13.22
C GLY A 112 16.95 2.41 -13.99
N ASP A 113 16.75 1.75 -15.12
CA ASP A 113 15.53 1.85 -15.92
C ASP A 113 14.51 0.83 -15.41
N TYR A 114 13.40 1.32 -14.87
CA TYR A 114 12.27 0.54 -14.38
C TYR A 114 11.20 0.42 -15.46
N THR A 115 10.35 -0.61 -15.36
CA THR A 115 9.21 -0.80 -16.27
C THR A 115 7.90 -0.90 -15.47
N ILE A 116 6.91 -0.11 -15.86
CA ILE A 116 5.54 -0.20 -15.39
C ILE A 116 4.75 -0.96 -16.45
N VAL A 117 4.16 -2.09 -16.08
CA VAL A 117 3.25 -2.85 -16.93
C VAL A 117 1.83 -2.48 -16.57
N ALA A 118 1.17 -1.72 -17.43
CA ALA A 118 -0.25 -1.41 -17.32
C ALA A 118 -1.03 -2.49 -18.06
N ALA A 119 -1.70 -3.36 -17.32
CA ALA A 119 -2.41 -4.53 -17.82
C ALA A 119 -3.88 -4.53 -17.36
N ARG A 120 -4.60 -5.57 -17.77
CA ARG A 120 -5.95 -5.88 -17.29
C ARG A 120 -5.95 -7.12 -16.41
N TYR A 121 -6.69 -7.08 -15.32
CA TYR A 121 -7.19 -8.30 -14.68
C TYR A 121 -8.37 -8.84 -15.51
N SER A 122 -9.29 -7.95 -15.89
CA SER A 122 -10.42 -8.28 -16.77
C SER A 122 -10.86 -7.08 -17.63
N GLY A 123 -11.71 -7.34 -18.64
CA GLY A 123 -12.30 -6.26 -19.45
C GLY A 123 -11.35 -5.59 -20.46
N THR A 124 -11.75 -4.42 -20.97
CA THR A 124 -10.97 -3.63 -21.96
C THR A 124 -11.36 -2.17 -21.84
N GLY A 125 -10.44 -1.25 -22.13
CA GLY A 125 -10.77 0.16 -22.10
C GLY A 125 -9.56 1.07 -22.25
N GLU A 126 -9.84 2.36 -22.34
CA GLU A 126 -8.84 3.41 -22.20
C GLU A 126 -8.46 3.57 -20.73
N TYR A 127 -7.19 3.86 -20.47
CA TYR A 127 -6.69 4.10 -19.12
C TYR A 127 -5.84 5.38 -19.07
N SER A 128 -5.70 5.93 -17.87
CA SER A 128 -4.70 6.92 -17.52
C SER A 128 -3.71 6.30 -16.53
N LEU A 129 -2.42 6.47 -16.79
CA LEU A 129 -1.33 6.03 -15.92
C LEU A 129 -0.60 7.27 -15.41
N GLU A 130 -0.47 7.38 -14.10
CA GLU A 130 0.23 8.47 -13.45
C GLU A 130 1.41 7.94 -12.62
N LEU A 131 2.58 8.56 -12.77
CA LEU A 131 3.76 8.30 -11.95
C LEU A 131 4.07 9.54 -11.12
N LYS A 132 3.98 9.45 -9.79
CA LYS A 132 4.27 10.54 -8.86
C LYS A 132 5.62 10.35 -8.17
N ASP A 133 6.38 11.45 -8.02
CA ASP A 133 7.46 11.54 -7.03
C ASP A 133 6.86 12.05 -5.71
N LEU A 134 6.68 11.14 -4.76
CA LEU A 134 6.02 11.43 -3.48
C LEU A 134 6.77 12.45 -2.64
N ARG A 135 8.08 12.61 -2.86
CA ARG A 135 8.90 13.61 -2.15
C ARG A 135 8.58 15.04 -2.57
N THR A 136 7.85 15.21 -3.67
CA THR A 136 7.41 16.51 -4.17
C THR A 136 5.98 16.87 -3.77
N LEU A 137 5.25 15.93 -3.15
CA LEU A 137 3.88 16.17 -2.73
C LEU A 137 3.81 17.10 -1.51
N PRO A 138 2.70 17.84 -1.37
CA PRO A 138 2.42 18.57 -0.14
C PRO A 138 2.29 17.59 1.04
N MET A 139 2.87 17.98 2.18
CA MET A 139 2.87 17.18 3.40
C MET A 139 1.71 17.59 4.32
N ILE A 140 0.94 16.62 4.78
CA ILE A 140 -0.04 16.79 5.85
C ILE A 140 0.72 16.86 7.17
N THR A 141 0.42 17.88 7.98
CA THR A 141 1.03 18.07 9.30
C THR A 141 -0.03 18.45 10.31
N ASP A 142 0.17 18.07 11.57
CA ASP A 142 -0.74 18.37 12.68
C ASP A 142 -1.21 19.83 12.71
N GLY A 143 -2.52 20.01 12.81
CA GLY A 143 -3.18 21.30 13.01
C GLY A 143 -3.14 22.27 11.82
N LYS A 144 -2.42 21.96 10.73
CA LYS A 144 -2.37 22.81 9.54
C LYS A 144 -3.41 22.36 8.51
N PRO A 145 -4.37 23.22 8.15
CA PRO A 145 -5.31 22.89 7.10
C PRO A 145 -4.60 22.79 5.76
N LEU A 146 -4.99 21.81 4.96
CA LEU A 146 -4.56 21.67 3.58
C LEU A 146 -5.81 21.71 2.69
N VAL A 147 -5.84 22.62 1.73
CA VAL A 147 -6.98 22.81 0.84
C VAL A 147 -6.65 22.28 -0.56
N GLY A 148 -7.60 21.56 -1.16
CA GLY A 148 -7.54 21.09 -2.53
C GLY A 148 -8.87 21.30 -3.26
N ALA A 149 -8.90 20.93 -4.54
CA ALA A 149 -10.12 21.02 -5.34
C ALA A 149 -10.11 19.97 -6.45
N LEU A 150 -11.23 19.25 -6.57
CA LEU A 150 -11.41 18.20 -7.55
C LEU A 150 -12.45 18.59 -8.59
N ASN A 151 -12.24 18.13 -9.82
CA ASN A 151 -13.13 18.31 -10.94
C ASN A 151 -13.02 17.13 -11.92
N ALA A 152 -13.85 17.10 -12.96
CA ALA A 152 -13.87 15.99 -13.91
C ALA A 152 -12.54 15.75 -14.65
N ALA A 153 -11.67 16.77 -14.75
CA ALA A 153 -10.34 16.64 -15.35
C ALA A 153 -9.23 16.36 -14.32
N HIS A 154 -9.51 16.52 -13.03
CA HIS A 154 -8.59 16.33 -11.92
C HIS A 154 -9.33 15.66 -10.77
N THR A 155 -9.42 14.33 -10.85
CA THR A 155 -10.29 13.56 -9.98
C THR A 155 -9.60 13.09 -8.70
N ASN A 156 -8.27 13.10 -8.64
CA ASN A 156 -7.51 12.66 -7.46
C ASN A 156 -6.44 13.69 -7.09
N ASP A 157 -6.35 14.01 -5.81
CA ASP A 157 -5.21 14.71 -5.20
C ASP A 157 -4.41 13.74 -4.34
N TYR A 158 -3.11 13.99 -4.17
CA TYR A 158 -2.21 13.13 -3.41
C TYR A 158 -1.41 13.96 -2.40
N PHE A 159 -1.35 13.45 -1.17
CA PHE A 159 -0.62 14.10 -0.09
C PHE A 159 0.27 13.11 0.66
N LEU A 160 1.41 13.61 1.12
CA LEU A 160 2.34 12.84 1.93
C LEU A 160 1.96 12.98 3.41
N LEU A 161 1.96 11.87 4.13
CA LEU A 161 1.94 11.81 5.59
C LEU A 161 3.16 11.00 6.04
N SER A 162 3.81 11.40 7.12
CA SER A 162 4.90 10.60 7.72
C SER A 162 4.76 10.57 9.23
N GLY A 163 5.27 9.51 9.86
CA GLY A 163 5.39 9.51 11.32
C GLY A 163 6.32 10.61 11.80
N ASP A 164 5.87 11.34 12.82
CA ASP A 164 6.68 12.34 13.50
C ASP A 164 7.71 11.62 14.41
N PRO A 165 9.03 11.77 14.18
CA PRO A 165 10.03 11.12 15.02
C PRO A 165 10.01 11.62 16.47
N ASP A 166 9.45 12.81 16.72
CA ASP A 166 9.27 13.34 18.07
C ASP A 166 8.00 12.78 18.75
N GLN A 167 7.12 12.11 17.98
CA GLN A 167 5.88 11.49 18.45
C GLN A 167 5.68 10.09 17.83
N PRO A 168 6.58 9.12 18.13
CA PRO A 168 6.59 7.80 17.49
C PRO A 168 5.35 6.93 17.78
N ASP A 169 4.61 7.27 18.84
CA ASP A 169 3.41 6.55 19.29
C ASP A 169 2.12 7.34 19.07
N ALA A 170 2.17 8.34 18.19
CA ALA A 170 1.01 9.17 17.85
C ALA A 170 -0.03 8.38 17.06
N ILE A 171 -1.29 8.61 17.43
CA ILE A 171 -2.46 8.10 16.73
C ILE A 171 -3.23 9.32 16.26
N TRP A 172 -3.52 9.37 14.97
CA TRP A 172 -4.08 10.54 14.32
C TRP A 172 -5.48 10.27 13.77
N SER A 173 -6.24 11.34 13.65
CA SER A 173 -7.49 11.39 12.91
C SER A 173 -7.29 12.38 11.76
N LEU A 174 -7.66 11.99 10.55
CA LEU A 174 -7.61 12.86 9.38
C LEU A 174 -9.01 13.18 8.91
N GLY A 175 -9.49 14.37 9.23
CA GLY A 175 -10.78 14.87 8.77
C GLY A 175 -10.70 15.54 7.41
N ILE A 176 -11.81 15.47 6.67
CA ILE A 176 -12.08 16.19 5.44
C ILE A 176 -13.41 16.94 5.54
N THR A 177 -13.41 18.18 5.11
CA THR A 177 -14.63 18.98 4.95
C THR A 177 -14.67 19.57 3.54
N GLY A 178 -15.86 19.78 2.98
CA GLY A 178 -16.04 20.29 1.62
C GLY A 178 -16.98 21.48 1.57
N ASP A 179 -16.84 22.29 0.51
CA ASP A 179 -17.77 23.39 0.22
C ASP A 179 -19.11 22.91 -0.35
N ASN A 180 -19.12 21.70 -0.92
CA ASN A 180 -20.30 21.02 -1.43
C ASN A 180 -20.51 19.70 -0.68
N PRO A 181 -21.53 19.61 0.21
CA PRO A 181 -21.77 18.41 1.01
C PRO A 181 -22.20 17.19 0.19
N TYR A 182 -22.65 17.39 -1.06
CA TYR A 182 -22.98 16.29 -1.97
C TYR A 182 -21.78 15.81 -2.79
N ALA A 183 -20.64 16.49 -2.70
CA ALA A 183 -19.42 16.21 -3.44
C ALA A 183 -18.22 15.88 -2.54
N LEU A 184 -18.46 15.50 -1.28
CA LEU A 184 -17.37 15.16 -0.38
C LEU A 184 -16.55 14.01 -0.99
N PRO A 185 -15.24 14.20 -1.17
CA PRO A 185 -14.42 13.18 -1.78
C PRO A 185 -14.05 12.09 -0.77
N TYR A 186 -13.68 10.94 -1.30
CA TYR A 186 -13.21 9.81 -0.50
C TYR A 186 -11.77 10.03 -0.08
N LEU A 187 -11.42 9.58 1.12
CA LEU A 187 -10.05 9.47 1.57
C LEU A 187 -9.61 8.02 1.45
N SER A 188 -8.38 7.81 1.01
CA SER A 188 -7.71 6.50 1.08
C SER A 188 -6.30 6.69 1.59
N LEU A 189 -5.88 5.82 2.49
CA LEU A 189 -4.57 5.81 3.11
C LEU A 189 -3.78 4.60 2.63
N TYR A 190 -2.57 4.85 2.17
CA TYR A 190 -1.62 3.85 1.74
C TYR A 190 -0.34 3.95 2.56
N GLY A 191 0.20 2.82 2.99
CA GLY A 191 1.52 2.73 3.59
C GLY A 191 2.46 1.84 2.77
N PRO A 192 3.66 1.54 3.29
CA PRO A 192 4.63 0.71 2.58
C PRO A 192 4.06 -0.65 2.14
N GLY A 193 3.14 -1.22 2.94
CA GLY A 193 2.42 -2.47 2.68
C GLY A 193 1.31 -2.40 1.61
N GLY A 194 0.91 -1.20 1.18
CA GLY A 194 -0.17 -0.98 0.20
C GLY A 194 -1.33 -0.24 0.85
N TYR A 195 -2.55 -0.49 0.37
CA TYR A 195 -3.77 0.04 0.96
C TYR A 195 -3.88 -0.31 2.46
N ILE A 196 -4.22 0.68 3.28
CA ILE A 196 -4.44 0.52 4.74
C ILE A 196 -5.93 0.66 5.06
N SER A 197 -6.54 1.77 4.66
CA SER A 197 -7.92 2.12 5.01
C SER A 197 -8.44 3.22 4.09
N GLY A 198 -9.75 3.39 4.02
CA GLY A 198 -10.42 4.37 3.18
C GLY A 198 -11.84 4.63 3.67
N THR A 199 -12.44 5.72 3.20
CA THR A 199 -13.82 6.08 3.52
C THR A 199 -14.79 5.43 2.54
N GLU A 200 -15.89 4.82 3.04
CA GLU A 200 -16.79 4.00 2.19
C GLU A 200 -18.06 4.74 1.72
N THR A 201 -18.58 5.71 2.46
CA THR A 201 -19.76 6.52 2.10
C THR A 201 -19.61 7.99 2.52
N ALA A 202 -20.46 8.89 2.02
CA ALA A 202 -20.46 10.29 2.47
C ALA A 202 -21.18 10.50 3.82
N GLU A 203 -21.91 9.50 4.33
CA GLU A 203 -22.78 9.65 5.52
C GLU A 203 -22.12 9.20 6.84
N ASP A 204 -21.14 8.28 6.83
CA ASP A 204 -20.41 7.88 8.05
C ASP A 204 -18.95 8.39 8.11
N TYR A 205 -18.40 9.02 7.06
CA TYR A 205 -16.95 9.02 6.82
C TYR A 205 -16.32 10.37 6.40
N GLU A 206 -16.47 11.42 7.21
CA GLU A 206 -15.71 12.67 7.02
C GLU A 206 -14.27 12.59 7.55
N HIS A 207 -13.80 11.43 8.01
CA HIS A 207 -12.45 11.27 8.54
C HIS A 207 -11.94 9.82 8.43
N LEU A 208 -10.61 9.68 8.37
CA LEU A 208 -9.90 8.43 8.62
C LEU A 208 -9.39 8.43 10.05
N ASP A 209 -9.90 7.53 10.87
CA ASP A 209 -9.58 7.46 12.30
C ASP A 209 -9.76 6.02 12.82
N PRO A 210 -8.75 5.46 13.50
CA PRO A 210 -7.41 5.99 13.75
C PRO A 210 -6.41 5.72 12.63
N ILE A 211 -5.40 6.58 12.56
CA ILE A 211 -4.20 6.44 11.74
C ILE A 211 -2.99 6.31 12.65
N VAL A 212 -2.36 5.14 12.64
CA VAL A 212 -1.08 4.93 13.32
C VAL A 212 0.06 5.14 12.33
N THR A 213 0.94 6.09 12.63
CA THR A 213 2.11 6.40 11.81
C THR A 213 3.39 6.01 12.50
N PHE A 214 4.33 5.41 11.79
CA PHE A 214 5.65 5.07 12.32
C PHE A 214 6.73 6.05 11.82
N PRO A 215 7.71 6.40 12.67
CA PRO A 215 8.84 7.23 12.25
C PRO A 215 9.52 6.67 11.00
N GLU A 216 9.99 7.56 10.13
CA GLU A 216 10.69 7.24 8.88
C GLU A 216 9.86 6.47 7.84
N GLN A 217 8.62 6.07 8.17
CA GLN A 217 7.67 5.55 7.20
C GLN A 217 6.90 6.68 6.54
N ALA A 218 6.74 6.54 5.23
CA ALA A 218 5.91 7.41 4.43
C ALA A 218 4.57 6.73 4.15
N TYR A 219 3.52 7.54 4.20
CA TYR A 219 2.16 7.19 3.86
C TYR A 219 1.67 8.17 2.80
N VAL A 220 0.74 7.70 1.97
CA VAL A 220 0.07 8.56 0.99
C VAL A 220 -1.40 8.61 1.34
N VAL A 221 -1.91 9.84 1.47
CA VAL A 221 -3.33 10.11 1.48
C VAL A 221 -3.75 10.45 0.06
N VAL A 222 -4.71 9.71 -0.47
CA VAL A 222 -5.35 9.99 -1.75
C VAL A 222 -6.72 10.57 -1.46
N VAL A 223 -7.02 11.71 -2.07
CA VAL A 223 -8.34 12.34 -2.01
C VAL A 223 -9.00 12.17 -3.37
N SER A 224 -10.01 11.31 -3.45
CA SER A 224 -10.62 10.87 -4.70
C SER A 224 -12.04 11.43 -4.87
N MET A 225 -12.33 11.97 -6.05
CA MET A 225 -13.63 12.58 -6.35
C MET A 225 -14.75 11.56 -6.22
N ASN A 226 -15.84 11.91 -5.56
CA ASN A 226 -17.01 11.05 -5.47
C ASN A 226 -17.70 10.93 -6.84
N ALA A 227 -17.84 9.70 -7.34
CA ALA A 227 -18.50 9.41 -8.60
C ALA A 227 -19.98 9.85 -8.56
N GLY A 228 -20.26 11.03 -9.12
CA GLY A 228 -21.59 11.64 -9.16
C GLY A 228 -21.81 12.80 -8.19
N GLY A 229 -20.85 13.09 -7.30
CA GLY A 229 -20.95 14.17 -6.31
C GLY A 229 -20.80 15.59 -6.88
N GLY A 230 -20.19 15.72 -8.05
CA GLY A 230 -19.90 17.01 -8.68
C GLY A 230 -18.54 17.57 -8.25
N GLU A 231 -18.19 18.74 -8.76
CA GLU A 231 -16.90 19.41 -8.49
C GLU A 231 -16.97 20.20 -7.17
N GLY A 232 -15.83 20.41 -6.52
CA GLY A 232 -15.79 21.11 -5.24
C GLY A 232 -14.39 21.28 -4.68
N SER A 233 -14.29 22.17 -3.69
CA SER A 233 -13.08 22.35 -2.88
C SER A 233 -13.24 21.63 -1.55
N TYR A 234 -12.13 21.18 -0.98
CA TYR A 234 -12.12 20.51 0.31
C TYR A 234 -10.94 20.98 1.17
N GLU A 235 -11.06 20.78 2.48
CA GLU A 235 -10.02 21.05 3.46
C GLU A 235 -9.76 19.78 4.30
N LEU A 236 -8.50 19.35 4.34
CA LEU A 236 -7.99 18.29 5.20
C LEU A 236 -7.46 18.86 6.51
N ARG A 237 -7.71 18.13 7.61
CA ARG A 237 -7.16 18.43 8.94
C ARG A 237 -6.69 17.15 9.64
N LEU A 238 -5.39 17.11 9.93
CA LEU A 238 -4.82 16.09 10.82
C LEU A 238 -4.89 16.60 12.26
N THR A 239 -5.46 15.80 13.15
CA THR A 239 -5.58 16.06 14.59
C THR A 239 -5.27 14.78 15.37
N PRO A 240 -4.86 14.87 16.65
CA PRO A 240 -4.77 13.69 17.50
C PRO A 240 -6.10 12.91 17.50
N SER A 241 -6.02 11.59 17.39
CA SER A 241 -7.17 10.70 17.45
C SER A 241 -7.73 10.63 18.88
N GLU A 242 -9.05 10.44 18.99
CA GLU A 242 -9.73 10.10 20.24
C GLU A 242 -9.86 8.59 20.45
N ALA A 243 -9.24 7.76 19.58
CA ALA A 243 -9.29 6.31 19.69
C ALA A 243 -8.83 5.82 21.06
N ASP A 244 -9.54 4.81 21.56
CA ASP A 244 -9.31 4.24 22.88
C ASP A 244 -7.92 3.58 22.94
N VAL A 245 -7.06 4.15 23.78
CA VAL A 245 -5.76 3.58 24.14
C VAL A 245 -5.87 2.96 25.53
N LEU A 246 -5.84 1.63 25.58
CA LEU A 246 -5.94 0.85 26.79
C LEU A 246 -4.80 1.18 27.75
N ALA A 247 -5.16 1.39 29.01
CA ALA A 247 -4.23 1.64 30.10
C ALA A 247 -4.16 0.44 31.06
N ASP A 248 -3.02 0.32 31.75
CA ASP A 248 -2.78 -0.75 32.71
C ASP A 248 -3.86 -0.83 33.80
N GLY A 249 -4.42 -2.02 33.99
CA GLY A 249 -5.45 -2.33 34.98
C GLY A 249 -6.84 -1.75 34.68
N VAL A 250 -7.02 -0.97 33.61
CA VAL A 250 -8.33 -0.40 33.23
C VAL A 250 -9.13 -1.42 32.45
N VAL A 251 -10.38 -1.66 32.89
CA VAL A 251 -11.32 -2.51 32.17
C VAL A 251 -12.03 -1.68 31.11
N GLN A 252 -11.93 -2.12 29.87
CA GLN A 252 -12.68 -1.60 28.73
C GLN A 252 -13.87 -2.50 28.46
N GLU A 253 -15.04 -1.93 28.17
CA GLU A 253 -16.23 -2.65 27.74
C GLU A 253 -16.42 -2.49 26.23
N GLY A 254 -17.00 -3.50 25.58
CA GLY A 254 -17.41 -3.45 24.18
C GLY A 254 -18.60 -4.34 23.88
N GLU A 255 -19.23 -4.13 22.74
CA GLU A 255 -20.37 -4.91 22.22
C GLU A 255 -20.03 -5.41 20.81
N LEU A 256 -20.38 -6.65 20.52
CA LEU A 256 -20.32 -7.23 19.18
C LEU A 256 -21.71 -7.68 18.77
N ASP A 257 -22.03 -7.54 17.49
CA ASP A 257 -23.31 -7.92 16.89
C ASP A 257 -23.17 -8.26 15.40
N GLU A 258 -24.30 -8.44 14.72
CA GLU A 258 -24.36 -8.81 13.31
C GLU A 258 -23.84 -7.73 12.34
N ASP A 259 -23.68 -6.49 12.82
CA ASP A 259 -23.12 -5.37 12.04
C ASP A 259 -21.66 -5.10 12.48
N THR A 260 -21.31 -5.45 13.73
CA THR A 260 -20.00 -5.23 14.35
C THR A 260 -19.39 -6.55 14.82
N TYR A 261 -18.81 -7.31 13.88
CA TYR A 261 -18.18 -8.60 14.17
C TYR A 261 -16.83 -8.50 14.90
N SER A 262 -16.22 -7.32 14.87
CA SER A 262 -14.91 -7.06 15.46
C SER A 262 -14.81 -5.64 16.00
N GLN A 263 -14.06 -5.46 17.08
CA GLN A 263 -13.71 -4.14 17.61
C GLN A 263 -12.21 -4.05 17.85
N GLN A 264 -11.64 -2.91 17.46
CA GLN A 264 -10.21 -2.62 17.56
C GLN A 264 -9.93 -1.73 18.74
N HIS A 265 -8.84 -2.05 19.44
CA HIS A 265 -8.30 -1.31 20.57
C HIS A 265 -6.80 -1.11 20.38
N TYR A 266 -6.26 -0.09 21.01
CA TYR A 266 -4.85 0.24 20.91
C TYR A 266 -4.20 0.21 22.28
N PHE A 267 -2.92 -0.13 22.35
CA PHE A 267 -2.13 0.07 23.55
C PHE A 267 -0.68 0.41 23.20
N ARG A 268 0.02 1.04 24.15
CA ARG A 268 1.43 1.41 24.00
C ARG A 268 2.28 0.59 24.95
N GLY A 269 3.46 0.15 24.50
CA GLY A 269 4.41 -0.54 25.36
C GLY A 269 5.84 -0.43 24.85
N GLN A 270 6.79 -0.89 25.67
CA GLN A 270 8.21 -0.87 25.40
C GLN A 270 8.72 -2.27 25.01
N GLU A 271 9.84 -2.31 24.30
CA GLU A 271 10.53 -3.57 24.00
C GLU A 271 10.81 -4.36 25.29
N GLY A 272 10.42 -5.65 25.29
CA GLY A 272 10.59 -6.56 26.41
C GLY A 272 9.51 -6.48 27.48
N ASP A 273 8.57 -5.51 27.39
CA ASP A 273 7.42 -5.47 28.30
C ASP A 273 6.61 -6.76 28.17
N ARG A 274 6.16 -7.27 29.33
CA ARG A 274 5.31 -8.46 29.39
C ARG A 274 3.91 -8.07 29.80
N VAL A 275 2.95 -8.50 29.01
CA VAL A 275 1.57 -8.02 29.07
C VAL A 275 0.65 -9.18 29.25
N ARG A 276 -0.12 -9.19 30.35
CA ARG A 276 -1.26 -10.09 30.46
C ARG A 276 -2.47 -9.42 29.83
N VAL A 277 -3.06 -10.07 28.82
CA VAL A 277 -4.33 -9.62 28.21
C VAL A 277 -5.42 -10.57 28.67
N THR A 278 -6.52 -10.01 29.18
CA THR A 278 -7.72 -10.76 29.56
C THR A 278 -8.91 -10.23 28.79
N VAL A 279 -9.62 -11.10 28.08
CA VAL A 279 -10.95 -10.80 27.54
C VAL A 279 -11.97 -11.77 28.16
N GLU A 280 -13.10 -11.24 28.61
CA GLU A 280 -14.23 -12.00 29.14
C GLU A 280 -15.47 -11.60 28.35
N ALA A 281 -16.12 -12.57 27.72
CA ALA A 281 -17.37 -12.37 26.99
C ALA A 281 -18.58 -12.66 27.88
N ASP A 282 -19.66 -11.95 27.62
CA ASP A 282 -21.00 -12.20 28.14
C ASP A 282 -22.00 -12.25 26.98
N GLY A 283 -23.08 -13.02 27.16
CA GLY A 283 -24.06 -13.29 26.11
C GLY A 283 -23.69 -14.47 25.20
N GLU A 284 -24.01 -14.35 23.91
CA GLU A 284 -23.93 -15.46 22.95
C GLU A 284 -22.66 -15.43 22.07
N ILE A 285 -21.72 -14.52 22.35
CA ILE A 285 -20.46 -14.41 21.61
C ILE A 285 -19.37 -15.32 22.20
N SER A 286 -18.41 -15.69 21.36
CA SER A 286 -17.17 -16.33 21.81
C SER A 286 -16.00 -15.42 21.41
N PRO A 287 -15.29 -14.79 22.36
CA PRO A 287 -14.26 -13.83 22.03
C PRO A 287 -13.07 -14.56 21.39
N GLY A 288 -12.78 -14.21 20.15
CA GLY A 288 -11.47 -14.37 19.56
C GLY A 288 -10.61 -13.14 19.84
N LEU A 289 -9.30 -13.28 19.66
CA LEU A 289 -8.33 -12.24 19.95
C LEU A 289 -7.21 -12.26 18.93
N TYR A 290 -6.98 -11.12 18.30
CA TYR A 290 -5.85 -10.88 17.40
C TYR A 290 -5.02 -9.71 17.94
N ILE A 291 -3.73 -9.93 18.13
CA ILE A 291 -2.80 -8.90 18.61
C ILE A 291 -1.61 -8.83 17.68
N SER A 292 -1.32 -7.62 17.21
CA SER A 292 -0.23 -7.34 16.30
C SER A 292 0.44 -6.01 16.63
N SER A 293 1.64 -5.76 16.10
CA SER A 293 2.13 -4.40 15.94
C SER A 293 1.11 -3.59 15.13
N ALA A 294 0.98 -2.28 15.36
CA ALA A 294 -0.08 -1.51 14.70
C ALA A 294 0.10 -1.38 13.17
N ASP A 295 1.30 -1.62 12.62
CA ASP A 295 1.52 -1.79 11.17
C ASP A 295 1.18 -3.20 10.64
N ARG A 296 0.72 -4.10 11.53
CA ARG A 296 0.42 -5.52 11.27
C ARG A 296 1.62 -6.33 10.74
N SER A 297 2.86 -5.82 10.86
CA SER A 297 4.06 -6.52 10.39
C SER A 297 4.47 -7.69 11.29
N VAL A 298 4.10 -7.63 12.57
CA VAL A 298 4.37 -8.68 13.55
C VAL A 298 3.07 -9.10 14.24
N ILE A 299 2.71 -10.38 14.11
CA ILE A 299 1.60 -10.98 14.85
C ILE A 299 2.14 -11.54 16.16
N LEU A 300 1.62 -11.04 17.29
CA LEU A 300 2.01 -11.49 18.63
C LEU A 300 1.10 -12.64 19.11
N PHE A 301 -0.18 -12.57 18.76
CA PHE A 301 -1.16 -13.58 19.12
C PHE A 301 -2.33 -13.57 18.13
N SER A 302 -2.89 -14.74 17.85
CA SER A 302 -4.12 -14.88 17.08
C SER A 302 -4.86 -16.13 17.54
N ASN A 303 -6.15 -15.96 17.81
CA ASN A 303 -7.08 -17.04 18.09
C ASN A 303 -8.47 -16.64 17.59
N ASP A 304 -9.11 -17.54 16.87
CA ASP A 304 -10.40 -17.28 16.23
C ASP A 304 -11.60 -17.43 17.17
N GLY A 305 -11.40 -17.71 18.47
CA GLY A 305 -12.45 -17.90 19.47
C GLY A 305 -13.06 -19.30 19.45
N GLU A 306 -12.74 -20.15 20.43
CA GLU A 306 -13.25 -21.54 20.51
C GLU A 306 -14.23 -21.73 21.69
N PHE A 307 -15.47 -21.24 21.60
CA PHE A 307 -16.52 -21.39 22.64
C PHE A 307 -16.03 -21.08 24.06
N THR A 308 -15.15 -20.09 24.22
CA THR A 308 -14.58 -19.71 25.52
C THR A 308 -15.31 -18.50 26.06
N GLU A 309 -15.74 -18.49 27.32
CA GLU A 309 -16.28 -17.28 27.95
C GLU A 309 -15.17 -16.31 28.38
N ARG A 310 -13.93 -16.80 28.49
CA ARG A 310 -12.78 -16.03 28.93
C ARG A 310 -11.50 -16.53 28.27
N MET A 311 -10.68 -15.58 27.84
CA MET A 311 -9.32 -15.82 27.37
C MET A 311 -8.34 -14.98 28.18
N THR A 312 -7.21 -15.59 28.56
CA THR A 312 -6.11 -14.88 29.22
C THR A 312 -4.79 -15.35 28.63
N ILE A 313 -4.03 -14.41 28.09
CA ILE A 313 -2.73 -14.66 27.48
C ILE A 313 -1.66 -13.80 28.13
N LEU A 314 -0.41 -14.19 27.93
CA LEU A 314 0.76 -13.39 28.29
C LEU A 314 1.61 -13.23 27.03
N ILE A 315 1.80 -12.00 26.59
CA ILE A 315 2.66 -11.65 25.45
C ILE A 315 3.87 -10.88 25.92
N GLU A 316 4.94 -10.92 25.13
CA GLU A 316 6.13 -10.10 25.29
C GLU A 316 6.25 -9.21 24.06
N LEU A 317 6.47 -7.91 24.27
CA LEU A 317 6.47 -6.93 23.20
C LEU A 317 7.84 -6.91 22.50
N PRO A 318 7.91 -7.19 21.18
CA PRO A 318 9.17 -7.30 20.46
C PRO A 318 9.85 -5.95 20.19
N SER A 319 9.12 -4.84 20.35
CA SER A 319 9.62 -3.48 20.12
C SER A 319 8.82 -2.44 20.92
N SER A 320 9.38 -1.25 21.12
CA SER A 320 8.60 -0.13 21.64
C SER A 320 7.65 0.38 20.55
N GLY A 321 6.40 0.71 20.90
CA GLY A 321 5.44 1.27 19.95
C GLY A 321 3.97 1.11 20.33
N VAL A 322 3.12 1.37 19.34
CA VAL A 322 1.66 1.12 19.38
C VAL A 322 1.35 -0.28 18.86
N TYR A 323 0.45 -0.96 19.56
CA TYR A 323 -0.05 -2.28 19.23
C TYR A 323 -1.55 -2.24 18.97
N LEU A 324 -1.99 -3.05 18.02
CA LEU A 324 -3.39 -3.28 17.71
C LEU A 324 -3.86 -4.56 18.41
N LEU A 325 -4.98 -4.44 19.11
CA LEU A 325 -5.71 -5.55 19.71
C LEU A 325 -7.12 -5.56 19.14
N GLU A 326 -7.48 -6.63 18.46
CA GLU A 326 -8.80 -6.82 17.86
C GLU A 326 -9.53 -7.95 18.58
N VAL A 327 -10.70 -7.62 19.13
CA VAL A 327 -11.63 -8.58 19.72
C VAL A 327 -12.66 -8.93 18.65
N ILE A 328 -12.85 -10.22 18.38
CA ILE A 328 -13.74 -10.72 17.33
C ILE A 328 -14.78 -11.67 17.89
N ASP A 329 -15.95 -11.79 17.26
CA ASP A 329 -16.89 -12.87 17.55
C ASP A 329 -16.49 -14.15 16.78
N GLY A 330 -15.83 -15.06 17.48
CA GLY A 330 -15.42 -16.37 16.99
C GLY A 330 -16.56 -17.38 16.79
N SER A 331 -17.80 -17.03 17.13
CA SER A 331 -18.94 -17.90 16.87
C SER A 331 -19.25 -18.01 15.37
N TYR A 332 -18.91 -16.95 14.61
CA TYR A 332 -19.32 -16.75 13.20
C TYR A 332 -20.83 -16.90 12.96
N GLN A 333 -21.65 -16.69 13.99
CA GLN A 333 -23.12 -16.81 13.89
C GLN A 333 -23.85 -15.47 13.85
N GLY A 334 -23.12 -14.34 13.94
CA GLY A 334 -23.73 -13.01 14.07
C GLY A 334 -24.43 -12.84 15.41
N ASN A 335 -23.87 -13.43 16.45
CA ASN A 335 -24.46 -13.38 17.78
C ASN A 335 -24.23 -12.01 18.40
N ARG A 336 -25.18 -11.56 19.21
CA ARG A 336 -25.02 -10.35 20.00
C ARG A 336 -24.46 -10.68 21.38
N GLY A 337 -23.45 -9.92 21.80
CA GLY A 337 -22.88 -10.06 23.13
C GLY A 337 -22.02 -8.86 23.50
N SER A 338 -21.60 -8.84 24.76
CA SER A 338 -20.65 -7.84 25.25
C SER A 338 -19.38 -8.52 25.71
N TYR A 339 -18.30 -7.77 25.82
CA TYR A 339 -17.07 -8.25 26.41
C TYR A 339 -16.46 -7.18 27.32
N THR A 340 -15.64 -7.65 28.25
CA THR A 340 -14.69 -6.82 28.98
C THR A 340 -13.27 -7.18 28.53
N LEU A 341 -12.43 -6.18 28.40
CA LEU A 341 -11.03 -6.29 27.99
C LEU A 341 -10.16 -5.59 29.02
N ARG A 342 -9.07 -6.23 29.45
CA ARG A 342 -8.11 -5.63 30.38
C ARG A 342 -6.68 -6.03 30.05
N LEU A 343 -5.78 -5.06 30.17
CA LEU A 343 -4.33 -5.25 30.15
C LEU A 343 -3.78 -5.17 31.58
N ASP A 344 -2.88 -6.07 31.94
CA ASP A 344 -2.12 -6.01 33.19
C ASP A 344 -0.62 -6.16 32.87
N TRP A 345 0.18 -5.10 33.05
CA TRP A 345 1.64 -5.17 32.90
C TRP A 345 2.26 -6.05 33.97
N GLN A 346 3.29 -6.80 33.59
CA GLN A 346 4.01 -7.72 34.47
C GLN A 346 5.41 -7.18 34.74
N GLU A 347 5.83 -7.25 36.02
CA GLU A 347 7.20 -6.95 36.46
C GLU A 347 8.26 -7.94 35.93
#